data_AF-A0A348TTV6-F1
#
_entry.id   AF-A0A348TTV6-F1
#
_cell.length_a   1.000
_cell.length_b   1.000
_cell.length_c   1.000
_cell.angle_alpha   90.00
_cell.angle_beta   90.00
_cell.angle_gamma   90.00
#
_symmetry.space_group_name_H-M   'P 1'
#
loop_
_entity.id
_entity.type
_entity.pdbx_description
1 polymer ?
#
loop_
_entity_poly.entity_id
_entity_poly.type
_entity_poly.pdbx_seq_one_letter_code
_entity_poly.pdbx_strand_id
1 'polypeptide(L)' 'WFRQTSGLTFVDYLMQLRTTVASNLLINTSKAMTEVAAESGFNSSSSFNRAFLKIKGCSPREFRKKKKI' A
#
# COMPACT_ATOMS: atom_id res chain seq x y z
N TRP A 1 1.09 -20.65 16.94
CA TRP A 1 2.45 -20.50 16.39
C TRP A 1 2.56 -19.36 15.34
N PHE A 2 2.06 -18.14 15.63
CA PHE A 2 2.42 -16.83 15.03
C PHE A 2 1.57 -15.69 15.64
N ARG A 3 0.49 -16.03 16.36
CA ARG A 3 -0.43 -15.07 17.02
C ARG A 3 0.03 -14.54 18.37
N GLN A 4 1.15 -15.01 18.93
CA GLN A 4 1.38 -14.89 20.38
C GLN A 4 2.34 -13.78 20.83
N THR A 5 2.96 -13.01 19.92
CA THR A 5 4.00 -12.05 20.34
C THR A 5 3.96 -10.66 19.69
N SER A 6 3.17 -10.42 18.63
CA SER A 6 3.20 -9.11 17.93
C SER A 6 1.84 -8.43 17.74
N GLY A 7 0.72 -9.08 18.04
CA GLY A 7 -0.63 -8.54 17.79
C GLY A 7 -1.01 -8.36 16.31
N LEU A 8 -0.05 -8.58 15.39
CA LEU A 8 -0.20 -8.47 13.94
C LEU A 8 -0.14 -9.86 13.30
N THR A 9 -1.03 -10.14 12.37
CA THR A 9 -0.97 -11.36 11.57
C THR A 9 0.11 -11.23 10.49
N PHE A 10 0.59 -12.36 9.96
CA PHE A 10 1.46 -12.37 8.77
C PHE A 10 0.86 -11.56 7.62
N VAL A 11 -0.47 -11.61 7.46
CA VAL A 11 -1.20 -10.84 6.46
C VAL A 11 -1.08 -9.34 6.72
N ASP A 12 -1.20 -8.88 7.97
CA ASP A 12 -1.05 -7.45 8.29
C ASP A 12 0.36 -6.96 7.97
N TYR A 13 1.39 -7.75 8.32
CA TYR A 13 2.78 -7.43 7.99
C TYR A 13 2.99 -7.36 6.47
N LEU A 14 2.47 -8.34 5.72
CA LEU A 14 2.53 -8.35 4.27
C LEU A 14 1.84 -7.11 3.67
N MET A 15 0.68 -6.70 4.19
CA MET A 15 -0.02 -5.50 3.74
C MET A 15 0.77 -4.22 4.03
N GLN A 16 1.45 -4.13 5.17
CA GLN A 16 2.36 -3.01 5.47
C GLN A 16 3.54 -2.95 4.51
N LEU A 17 4.17 -4.09 4.22
CA LEU A 17 5.29 -4.16 3.28
C LEU A 17 4.86 -3.71 1.87
N ARG A 18 3.76 -4.28 1.36
CA ARG A 18 3.20 -3.91 0.05
C ARG A 18 2.83 -2.43 -0.02
N THR A 19 2.20 -1.90 1.02
CA THR A 19 1.84 -0.47 1.09
C THR A 19 3.07 0.44 1.10
N THR A 20 4.17 0.00 1.72
CA THR A 20 5.43 0.73 1.74
C THR A 20 6.05 0.80 0.34
N VAL A 21 6.11 -0.33 -0.37
CA VAL A 21 6.55 -0.37 -1.77
C VAL A 21 5.68 0.52 -2.66
N ALA A 22 4.35 0.43 -2.53
CA ALA A 22 3.42 1.28 -3.26
C ALA A 22 3.66 2.77 -3.00
N SER A 23 3.91 3.15 -1.75
CA SER A 23 4.19 4.55 -1.38
C SER A 23 5.43 5.08 -2.08
N ASN A 24 6.50 4.28 -2.15
CA ASN A 24 7.72 4.64 -2.88
C ASN A 24 7.45 4.79 -4.38
N LEU A 25 6.70 3.88 -4.99
CA LEU A 25 6.33 3.98 -6.40
C LEU A 25 5.47 5.22 -6.69
N LEU A 26 4.55 5.58 -5.79
CA LEU A 26 3.69 6.76 -5.94
C LEU A 26 4.48 8.08 -5.91
N ILE A 27 5.55 8.14 -5.13
CA ILE A 27 6.42 9.32 -4.97
C ILE A 27 7.41 9.41 -6.13
N ASN A 28 8.06 8.31 -6.47
CA ASN A 28 9.20 8.30 -7.39
C ASN A 28 8.81 8.09 -8.86
N THR A 29 7.54 7.79 -9.15
CA THR A 29 7.10 7.49 -10.52
C THR A 29 5.76 8.12 -10.86
N SER A 30 5.49 8.26 -12.17
CA SER A 30 4.21 8.69 -12.74
C SER A 30 3.30 7.53 -13.16
N LYS A 31 3.66 6.27 -12.84
CA LYS A 31 2.93 5.06 -13.25
C LYS A 31 1.46 5.10 -12.89
N ALA A 32 0.60 4.44 -13.67
CA ALA A 32 -0.82 4.35 -13.37
C ALA A 32 -1.07 3.65 -12.02
N MET A 33 -2.18 3.96 -11.35
CA MET A 33 -2.51 3.34 -10.05
C MET A 33 -2.59 1.81 -10.13
N THR A 34 -3.03 1.28 -11.28
CA THR A 34 -3.12 -0.15 -11.57
C THR A 34 -1.74 -0.81 -11.64
N GLU A 35 -0.78 -0.16 -12.30
CA GLU A 35 0.61 -0.62 -12.36
C GLU A 35 1.27 -0.57 -10.97
N VAL A 36 1.06 0.52 -10.23
CA VAL A 36 1.55 0.64 -8.84
C VAL A 36 0.98 -0.49 -7.97
N ALA A 37 -0.31 -0.79 -8.10
CA ALA A 37 -0.95 -1.87 -7.35
C ALA A 37 -0.33 -3.23 -7.71
N ALA A 38 -0.15 -3.51 -9.00
CA ALA A 38 0.44 -4.76 -9.47
C ALA A 38 1.90 -4.92 -9.00
N GLU A 39 2.74 -3.90 -9.19
CA GLU A 39 4.16 -3.93 -8.81
C GLU A 39 4.39 -3.97 -7.30
N SER A 40 3.48 -3.39 -6.52
CA SER A 40 3.51 -3.50 -5.06
C SER A 40 2.92 -4.82 -4.53
N GLY A 41 2.48 -5.72 -5.42
CA GLY A 41 2.05 -7.07 -5.08
C GLY A 41 0.57 -7.20 -4.70
N PHE A 42 -0.28 -6.23 -5.05
CA PHE A 42 -1.73 -6.36 -4.89
C PHE A 42 -2.38 -7.01 -6.11
N ASN A 43 -3.21 -8.03 -5.86
CA ASN A 43 -3.94 -8.72 -6.92
C ASN A 43 -5.15 -7.92 -7.46
N SER A 44 -5.52 -6.82 -6.81
CA SER A 44 -6.64 -5.97 -7.27
C SER A 44 -6.49 -4.53 -6.79
N SER A 45 -7.00 -3.58 -7.57
CA SER A 45 -7.08 -2.17 -7.18
C SER A 45 -7.94 -1.96 -5.92
N SER A 46 -8.97 -2.79 -5.71
CA SER A 46 -9.86 -2.69 -4.54
C SER A 46 -9.14 -3.07 -3.25
N SER A 47 -8.38 -4.17 -3.24
CA SER A 47 -7.58 -4.58 -2.07
C SER A 47 -6.45 -3.59 -1.80
N PHE A 48 -5.80 -3.08 -2.86
CA PHE A 48 -4.82 -2.00 -2.78
C PHE A 48 -5.39 -0.76 -2.11
N ASN A 49 -6.50 -0.21 -2.63
CA ASN A 49 -7.11 1.02 -2.11
C ASN A 49 -7.51 0.86 -0.64
N ARG A 50 -8.13 -0.26 -0.27
CA ARG A 50 -8.54 -0.54 1.13
C ARG A 50 -7.32 -0.64 2.06
N ALA A 51 -6.29 -1.38 1.68
CA ALA A 51 -5.09 -1.54 2.49
C ALA A 51 -4.34 -0.21 2.65
N PHE A 52 -4.18 0.53 1.54
CA PHE A 52 -3.52 1.82 1.54
C PHE A 52 -4.27 2.85 2.40
N LEU A 53 -5.60 2.92 2.29
CA LEU A 53 -6.43 3.78 3.13
C LEU A 53 -6.31 3.40 4.61
N LYS A 54 -6.37 2.11 4.94
CA LYS A 54 -6.25 1.61 6.31
C LYS A 54 -4.88 1.96 6.94
N ILE A 55 -3.80 1.87 6.16
CA ILE A 55 -2.42 2.01 6.66
C ILE A 55 -1.91 3.46 6.59
N LYS A 56 -2.26 4.22 5.54
CA LYS A 56 -1.79 5.60 5.31
C LYS A 56 -2.83 6.68 5.62
N GLY A 57 -4.09 6.29 5.89
CA GLY A 57 -5.17 7.22 6.23
C GLY A 57 -5.67 8.08 5.05
N CYS A 58 -5.25 7.80 3.82
CA CYS A 58 -5.72 8.49 2.62
C CYS A 58 -5.66 7.56 1.40
N SER A 59 -6.31 7.94 0.31
CA SER A 59 -6.23 7.15 -0.92
C SER A 59 -4.84 7.26 -1.60
N PRO A 60 -4.41 6.26 -2.37
CA PRO A 60 -3.17 6.31 -3.15
C PRO A 60 -3.05 7.55 -4.06
N ARG A 61 -4.18 7.98 -4.64
CA ARG A 61 -4.24 9.17 -5.51
C ARG A 61 -4.00 10.45 -4.72
N GLU A 62 -4.66 10.60 -3.58
CA GLU A 62 -4.43 11.75 -2.69
C GLU A 62 -3.01 11.77 -2.15
N PHE A 63 -2.47 10.61 -1.78
CA PHE A 63 -1.11 10.48 -1.32
C PHE A 63 -0.10 10.98 -2.36
N ARG A 64 -0.25 10.57 -3.62
CA ARG A 64 0.57 11.08 -4.73
C ARG A 64 0.42 12.59 -4.92
N LYS A 65 -0.81 13.11 -4.86
CA LYS A 65 -1.08 14.55 -5.00
C LYS A 65 -0.40 15.36 -3.89
N LYS A 66 -0.46 14.89 -2.64
CA LYS A 66 0.16 15.55 -1.48
C LYS A 66 1.69 15.58 -1.51
N LYS A 67 2.33 14.62 -2.20
CA LYS A 67 3.79 14.49 -2.26
C LYS A 67 4.43 15.09 -3.51
N LYS A 68 3.64 15.56 -4.47
CA LYS A 68 4.10 16.27 -5.68
C LYS A 68 4.20 17.80 -5.49
N ILE A 69 4.48 18.25 -4.26
CA ILE A 69 4.75 19.67 -3.98
C ILE A 69 6.17 19.99 -4.41
#